data_AF-A0AAU5NR62-F1
#
_entry.id   AF-A0AAU5NR62-F1
#
_cell.length_a   1.000
_cell.length_b   1.000
_cell.length_c   1.000
_cell.angle_alpha   90.00
_cell.angle_beta   90.00
_cell.angle_gamma   90.00
#
_symmetry.space_group_name_H-M   'P 1'
#
loop_
_entity.id
_entity.type
_entity.pdbx_description
1 polymer ?
#
loop_
_entity_poly.entity_id
_entity_poly.type
_entity_poly.pdbx_seq_one_letter_code
_entity_poly.pdbx_strand_id
1 'polypeptide(L)'
;MNVYGVVVDIPLVHAWEAGEYRPTEEELFALADVLWCRAKDLMGIESPRTLTEHRLVRQFSTDRLARSIGMDTAQYERAEETNSWSGDGQQTSALLRVLDLTLLQLTQATGQPVAPQPAIPRQSRPTWSRDRSR
;
A
#
# COMPACT_ATOMS: atom_id res chain seq x y z
N MET A 1 16.48 10.49 2.49
CA MET A 1 16.15 11.92 2.71
C MET A 1 14.76 11.97 3.29
N ASN A 2 14.64 11.82 4.62
CA ASN A 2 13.36 11.96 5.31
C ASN A 2 13.30 13.41 5.81
N VAL A 3 12.33 14.15 5.28
CA VAL A 3 12.03 15.54 5.60
C VAL A 3 11.02 15.52 6.74
N TYR A 4 11.23 16.40 7.72
CA TYR A 4 10.49 16.64 8.99
C TYR A 4 11.03 15.88 10.21
N GLY A 5 11.55 16.67 11.16
CA GLY A 5 12.25 16.25 12.37
C GLY A 5 11.32 15.72 13.45
N VAL A 6 10.81 14.52 13.25
CA VAL A 6 10.25 13.73 14.34
C VAL A 6 11.40 13.31 15.24
N VAL A 7 11.42 13.84 16.46
CA VAL A 7 12.42 13.50 17.47
C VAL A 7 11.83 12.43 18.36
N VAL A 8 12.37 11.22 18.27
CA VAL A 8 12.07 10.13 19.20
C VAL A 8 13.07 10.21 20.34
N ASP A 9 12.61 10.56 21.55
CA ASP A 9 13.44 10.63 22.76
C ASP A 9 13.31 9.36 23.62
N ILE A 10 14.22 9.20 24.59
CA ILE A 10 14.26 8.01 25.47
C ILE A 10 12.98 7.90 26.34
N PRO A 11 12.53 8.94 27.06
CA PRO A 11 11.25 8.93 27.76
C PRO A 11 10.04 8.48 26.91
N LEU A 12 9.96 8.91 25.64
CA LEU A 12 8.89 8.55 24.73
C LEU A 12 8.92 7.06 24.40
N VAL A 13 10.10 6.49 24.14
CA VAL A 13 10.27 5.05 23.93
C VAL A 13 9.87 4.27 25.19
N HIS A 14 10.24 4.74 26.38
CA HIS A 14 9.81 4.11 27.63
C HIS A 14 8.28 4.10 27.81
N ALA A 15 7.59 5.19 27.43
CA ALA A 15 6.13 5.23 27.44
C ALA A 15 5.51 4.21 26.46
N TRP A 16 6.15 3.96 25.32
CA TRP A 16 5.74 2.92 24.38
C TRP A 16 5.93 1.51 24.95
N GLU A 17 7.08 1.24 25.56
CA GLU A 17 7.39 -0.04 26.19
C GLU A 17 6.46 -0.35 27.37
N ALA A 18 6.06 0.69 28.12
CA ALA A 18 5.07 0.58 29.19
C ALA A 18 3.63 0.41 28.67
N GLY A 19 3.39 0.60 27.37
CA GLY A 19 2.07 0.53 26.74
C GLY A 19 1.18 1.74 27.01
N GLU A 20 1.74 2.83 27.52
CA GLU A 20 1.01 4.07 27.84
C GLU A 20 0.66 4.88 26.59
N TYR A 21 1.48 4.76 25.55
CA TYR A 21 1.29 5.45 24.28
C TYR A 21 1.62 4.53 23.09
N ARG A 22 0.85 4.65 22.00
CA ARG A 22 1.16 3.95 20.74
C ARG A 22 1.87 4.90 19.78
N PRO A 23 3.04 4.52 19.25
CA PRO A 23 3.78 5.36 18.32
C PRO A 23 2.93 5.68 17.09
N THR A 24 3.05 6.91 16.61
CA THR A 24 2.60 7.27 15.26
C THR A 24 3.47 6.59 14.21
N GLU A 25 3.01 6.56 12.97
CA GLU A 25 3.75 5.94 11.87
C GLU A 25 5.08 6.66 11.59
N GLU A 26 5.09 7.99 11.68
CA GLU A 26 6.29 8.79 11.48
C GLU A 26 7.33 8.55 12.58
N GLU A 27 6.87 8.44 13.84
CA GLU A 27 7.71 8.09 14.99
C GLU A 27 8.27 6.67 14.88
N LEU A 28 7.45 5.71 14.42
CA LEU A 28 7.89 4.34 14.16
C LEU A 28 9.01 4.30 13.10
N PHE A 29 8.84 5.03 11.99
CA PHE A 29 9.84 5.10 10.93
C PHE A 29 11.10 5.84 11.36
N ALA A 30 10.95 6.92 12.13
CA ALA A 30 12.09 7.64 12.72
C ALA A 30 12.89 6.73 13.66
N LEU A 31 12.21 5.97 14.52
CA LEU A 31 12.89 5.01 15.40
C LEU A 31 13.60 3.91 14.61
N ALA A 32 12.96 3.35 13.58
CA ALA A 32 13.58 2.33 12.74
C ALA A 32 14.87 2.82 12.05
N ASP A 33 14.86 4.06 11.55
CA ASP A 33 16.03 4.69 10.92
C ASP A 33 17.17 4.91 11.93
N VAL A 34 16.84 5.43 13.13
CA VAL A 34 17.81 5.64 14.23
C VAL A 34 18.42 4.33 14.74
N LEU A 35 17.63 3.25 14.78
CA LEU A 35 18.10 1.93 15.19
C LEU A 35 18.75 1.13 14.06
N TRP A 36 18.79 1.68 12.83
CA TRP A 36 19.21 0.97 11.62
C TRP A 36 18.53 -0.39 11.44
N CYS A 37 17.26 -0.51 11.85
CA CYS A 37 16.47 -1.72 11.73
C CYS A 37 15.32 -1.51 10.73
N ARG A 38 14.70 -2.61 10.27
CA ARG A 38 13.50 -2.49 9.45
C ARG A 38 12.30 -2.28 10.36
N ALA A 39 11.34 -1.45 9.96
CA ALA A 39 10.08 -1.27 10.69
C ALA A 39 9.36 -2.60 10.98
N LYS A 40 9.47 -3.60 10.08
CA LYS A 40 8.92 -4.95 10.31
C LYS A 40 9.52 -5.66 11.52
N ASP A 41 10.82 -5.46 11.76
CA ASP A 41 11.57 -6.11 12.83
C ASP A 41 11.17 -5.46 14.16
N LEU A 42 10.98 -4.13 14.16
CA LEU A 42 10.50 -3.36 15.31
C LEU A 42 9.06 -3.70 15.68
N MET A 43 8.18 -3.92 14.70
CA MET A 43 6.79 -4.34 14.93
C MET A 43 6.65 -5.83 15.29
N GLY A 44 7.71 -6.64 15.14
CA GLY A 44 7.65 -8.09 15.34
C GLY A 44 6.78 -8.82 14.31
N ILE A 45 6.60 -8.26 13.11
CA ILE A 45 5.72 -8.81 12.06
C ILE A 45 6.56 -9.55 11.03
N GLU A 46 6.48 -10.88 11.04
CA GLU A 46 7.14 -11.72 10.03
C GLU A 46 6.34 -11.80 8.72
N SER A 47 5.01 -11.89 8.83
CA SER A 47 4.08 -12.05 7.71
C SER A 47 2.95 -11.04 7.83
N PRO A 48 3.01 -9.90 7.11
CA PRO A 48 1.95 -8.89 7.14
C PRO A 48 0.66 -9.50 6.58
N ARG A 49 -0.46 -9.18 7.22
CA ARG A 49 -1.80 -9.70 6.89
C ARG A 49 -2.81 -8.62 6.57
N THR A 50 -2.52 -7.36 6.87
CA THR A 50 -3.41 -6.23 6.58
C THR A 50 -2.75 -5.26 5.62
N LEU A 51 -3.56 -4.43 4.94
CA LEU A 51 -3.03 -3.39 4.07
C LEU A 51 -2.10 -2.44 4.82
N THR A 52 -2.51 -2.02 6.02
CA THR A 52 -1.72 -1.16 6.91
C THR A 52 -0.38 -1.80 7.24
N GLU A 53 -0.35 -3.09 7.62
CA GLU A 53 0.92 -3.76 7.93
C GLU A 53 1.84 -3.84 6.70
N HIS A 54 1.30 -4.20 5.53
CA HIS A 54 2.06 -4.22 4.28
C HIS A 54 2.67 -2.84 3.95
N ARG A 55 1.91 -1.78 4.21
CA ARG A 55 2.37 -0.40 4.03
C ARG A 55 3.46 -0.01 5.05
N LEU A 56 3.23 -0.27 6.34
CA LEU A 56 4.16 0.08 7.41
C LEU A 56 5.50 -0.66 7.28
N VAL A 57 5.49 -1.93 6.89
CA VAL A 57 6.72 -2.70 6.62
C VAL A 57 7.58 -2.07 5.53
N ARG A 58 6.96 -1.40 4.57
CA ARG A 58 7.63 -0.67 3.48
C ARG A 58 7.92 0.80 3.80
N GLN A 59 7.58 1.25 5.01
CA GLN A 59 7.79 2.63 5.49
C GLN A 59 7.15 3.70 4.60
N PHE A 60 5.97 3.40 4.07
CA PHE A 60 5.16 4.39 3.36
C PHE A 60 4.16 5.04 4.32
N SER A 61 4.12 6.37 4.35
CA SER A 61 2.98 7.08 4.95
C SER A 61 1.75 6.95 4.06
N THR A 62 0.58 7.03 4.69
CA THR A 62 -0.74 6.95 4.02
C THR A 62 -0.84 7.91 2.83
N ASP A 63 -0.54 9.20 3.05
CA ASP A 63 -0.63 10.24 2.01
C ASP A 63 0.37 10.02 0.86
N ARG A 64 1.59 9.58 1.18
CA ARG A 64 2.62 9.30 0.18
C ARG A 64 2.22 8.10 -0.70
N LEU A 65 1.65 7.05 -0.09
CA LEU A 65 1.20 5.90 -0.83
C LEU A 65 0.01 6.25 -1.71
N ALA A 66 -1.03 6.89 -1.17
CA ALA A 66 -2.21 7.32 -1.90
C ALA A 66 -1.84 8.15 -3.14
N ARG A 67 -0.93 9.12 -2.98
CA ARG A 67 -0.41 9.93 -4.09
C ARG A 67 0.37 9.11 -5.12
N SER A 68 1.14 8.11 -4.68
CA SER A 68 1.92 7.25 -5.59
C SER A 68 1.06 6.34 -6.47
N ILE A 69 -0.11 5.91 -5.97
CA ILE A 69 -1.06 5.07 -6.70
C ILE A 69 -2.13 5.88 -7.45
N GLY A 70 -2.17 7.20 -7.28
CA GLY A 70 -3.19 8.07 -7.88
C GLY A 70 -4.58 7.87 -7.26
N MET A 71 -4.63 7.66 -5.95
CA MET A 71 -5.86 7.55 -5.16
C MET A 71 -5.98 8.72 -4.19
N ASP A 72 -7.21 9.11 -3.85
CA ASP A 72 -7.46 10.07 -2.78
C ASP A 72 -7.03 9.48 -1.43
N THR A 73 -6.39 10.29 -0.58
CA THR A 73 -5.88 9.84 0.73
C THR A 73 -7.02 9.33 1.63
N ALA A 74 -8.17 10.00 1.65
CA ALA A 74 -9.31 9.56 2.47
C ALA A 74 -9.97 8.29 1.91
N GLN A 75 -9.92 8.07 0.60
CA GLN A 75 -10.34 6.81 -0.01
C GLN A 75 -9.41 5.66 0.41
N TYR A 76 -8.10 5.92 0.43
CA TYR A 76 -7.11 4.93 0.85
C TYR A 76 -7.20 4.61 2.35
N GLU A 77 -7.40 5.61 3.22
CA GLU A 77 -7.63 5.42 4.66
C GLU A 77 -8.83 4.51 4.93
N ARG A 78 -9.96 4.76 4.25
CA ARG A 78 -11.13 3.87 4.36
C ARG A 78 -10.84 2.45 3.90
N ALA A 79 -9.97 2.28 2.90
CA ALA A 79 -9.58 0.95 2.43
C ALA A 79 -8.76 0.20 3.49
N GLU A 80 -7.89 0.90 4.22
CA GLU A 80 -7.15 0.33 5.35
C GLU A 80 -8.06 0.01 6.54
N GLU A 81 -8.93 0.94 6.93
CA GLU A 81 -9.86 0.76 8.06
C GLU A 81 -10.80 -0.44 7.86
N THR A 82 -11.34 -0.57 6.64
CA THR A 82 -12.27 -1.66 6.30
C THR A 82 -11.55 -2.94 5.87
N ASN A 83 -10.21 -2.91 5.75
CA ASN A 83 -9.42 -3.93 5.08
C ASN A 83 -10.10 -4.38 3.77
N SER A 84 -10.54 -3.42 2.96
CA SER A 84 -11.26 -3.68 1.71
C SER A 84 -10.70 -2.78 0.62
N TRP A 85 -10.31 -3.38 -0.50
CA TRP A 85 -9.73 -2.65 -1.62
C TRP A 85 -10.79 -2.27 -2.64
N SER A 86 -10.94 -0.96 -2.89
CA SER A 86 -11.90 -0.39 -3.85
C SER A 86 -11.26 0.23 -5.09
N GLY A 87 -9.95 0.05 -5.27
CA GLY A 87 -9.21 0.64 -6.39
C GLY A 87 -9.48 -0.04 -7.72
N ASP A 88 -9.29 0.70 -8.82
CA ASP A 88 -9.40 0.16 -10.17
C ASP A 88 -8.19 -0.72 -10.58
N GLY A 89 -8.19 -1.25 -11.79
CA GLY A 89 -7.10 -2.08 -12.30
C GLY A 89 -5.73 -1.38 -12.36
N GLN A 90 -5.71 -0.07 -12.66
CA GLN A 90 -4.49 0.72 -12.73
C GLN A 90 -3.94 0.97 -11.32
N GLN A 91 -4.80 1.42 -10.40
CA GLN A 91 -4.48 1.66 -8.99
C GLN A 91 -4.01 0.37 -8.31
N THR A 92 -4.67 -0.75 -8.59
CA THR A 92 -4.26 -2.07 -8.09
C THR A 92 -2.87 -2.44 -8.60
N SER A 93 -2.61 -2.28 -9.90
CA SER A 93 -1.28 -2.58 -10.47
C SER A 93 -0.18 -1.67 -9.91
N ALA A 94 -0.51 -0.42 -9.57
CA ALA A 94 0.40 0.52 -8.93
C ALA A 94 0.68 0.09 -7.48
N LEU A 95 -0.35 -0.24 -6.71
CA LEU A 95 -0.24 -0.71 -5.33
C LEU A 95 0.66 -1.94 -5.23
N LEU A 96 0.41 -2.97 -6.06
CA LEU A 96 1.19 -4.20 -6.08
C LEU A 96 2.68 -3.93 -6.35
N ARG A 97 3.00 -2.97 -7.24
CA ARG A 97 4.38 -2.58 -7.54
C ARG A 97 5.03 -1.78 -6.42
N VAL A 98 4.31 -0.82 -5.81
CA VAL A 98 4.86 0.06 -4.77
C VAL A 98 5.11 -0.70 -3.47
N LEU A 99 4.19 -1.58 -3.08
CA LEU A 99 4.32 -2.38 -1.87
C LEU A 99 5.05 -3.71 -2.10
N ASP A 100 5.37 -4.03 -3.35
CA ASP A 100 6.00 -5.29 -3.79
C ASP A 100 5.20 -6.49 -3.25
N LEU A 101 3.91 -6.50 -3.61
CA LEU A 101 2.92 -7.50 -3.23
C LEU A 101 2.50 -8.33 -4.42
N THR A 102 2.16 -9.59 -4.15
CA THR A 102 1.43 -10.42 -5.11
C THR A 102 -0.07 -10.14 -5.01
N LEU A 103 -0.81 -10.42 -6.10
CA LEU A 103 -2.27 -10.31 -6.09
C LEU A 103 -2.90 -11.22 -5.03
N LEU A 104 -2.29 -12.39 -4.76
CA LEU A 104 -2.73 -13.30 -3.71
C LEU A 104 -2.63 -12.65 -2.33
N GLN A 105 -1.50 -12.04 -2.01
CA GLN A 105 -1.31 -11.33 -0.73
C GLN A 105 -2.29 -10.17 -0.58
N LEU A 106 -2.55 -9.43 -1.67
CA LEU A 106 -3.56 -8.38 -1.66
C LEU A 106 -4.95 -8.95 -1.32
N THR A 107 -5.39 -10.02 -2.00
CA THR A 107 -6.69 -10.65 -1.73
C THR A 107 -6.79 -11.23 -0.32
N GLN A 108 -5.69 -11.75 0.23
CA GLN A 108 -5.63 -12.23 1.61
C GLN A 108 -5.75 -11.07 2.60
N ALA A 109 -5.14 -9.93 2.29
CA ALA A 109 -5.20 -8.73 3.12
C ALA A 109 -6.54 -8.00 3.05
N THR A 110 -7.27 -8.11 1.94
CA THR A 110 -8.50 -7.34 1.71
C THR A 110 -9.79 -8.15 1.77
N GLY A 111 -9.70 -9.47 2.01
CA GLY A 111 -10.85 -10.38 2.12
C GLY A 111 -11.77 -10.50 0.90
N GLN A 112 -11.48 -9.79 -0.20
CA GLN A 112 -12.25 -9.75 -1.44
C GLN A 112 -11.40 -10.27 -2.60
N PRO A 113 -11.96 -11.07 -3.53
CA PRO A 113 -11.35 -11.25 -4.83
C PRO A 113 -11.30 -9.88 -5.51
N VAL A 114 -10.10 -9.36 -5.75
CA VAL A 114 -9.89 -8.16 -6.57
C VAL A 114 -10.65 -8.37 -7.88
N ALA A 115 -11.60 -7.50 -8.18
CA ALA A 115 -12.38 -7.61 -9.40
C ALA A 115 -11.43 -7.64 -10.61
N PRO A 116 -11.45 -8.70 -11.44
CA PRO A 116 -10.61 -8.77 -12.62
C PRO A 116 -10.93 -7.58 -13.53
N GLN A 117 -9.87 -6.96 -14.08
CA GLN A 117 -10.00 -5.85 -15.01
C GLN A 117 -11.00 -6.22 -16.12
N PRO A 118 -11.94 -5.35 -16.52
CA PRO A 118 -12.75 -5.62 -17.71
C PRO A 118 -11.79 -5.78 -18.87
N ALA A 119 -11.77 -6.99 -19.45
CA ALA A 119 -10.96 -7.30 -20.61
C ALA A 119 -11.24 -6.24 -21.69
N ILE A 120 -10.20 -5.48 -22.08
CA ILE A 120 -10.28 -4.57 -23.20
C ILE A 120 -10.80 -5.40 -24.40
N PRO A 121 -11.97 -5.09 -24.97
CA PRO A 121 -12.45 -5.83 -26.13
C PRO A 121 -11.38 -5.71 -27.21
N ARG A 122 -10.83 -6.84 -27.66
CA ARG A 122 -9.96 -6.88 -28.85
C ARG A 122 -10.76 -6.26 -29.97
N GLN A 123 -10.37 -5.06 -30.36
CA GLN A 123 -10.99 -4.31 -31.43
C GLN A 123 -10.99 -5.21 -32.67
N SER A 124 -12.17 -5.56 -33.14
CA SER A 124 -12.39 -6.32 -34.36
C SER A 124 -11.71 -5.57 -35.50
N ARG A 125 -10.70 -6.19 -36.14
CA ARG A 125 -10.08 -5.67 -37.35
C ARG A 125 -11.20 -5.31 -38.35
N PRO A 126 -11.23 -4.09 -38.92
CA PRO A 126 -12.18 -3.80 -39.98
C PRO A 126 -11.86 -4.73 -41.16
N THR A 127 -12.81 -5.61 -41.49
CA THR A 127 -12.76 -6.42 -42.70
C THR A 127 -12.95 -5.47 -43.88
N TRP A 128 -11.85 -5.00 -44.45
CA TRP A 128 -11.89 -4.36 -45.76
C TRP A 128 -12.13 -5.46 -46.80
N SER A 129 -13.38 -5.84 -46.99
CA SER A 129 -13.84 -6.47 -48.22
C SER A 129 -13.87 -5.41 -49.31
N ARG A 130 -12.73 -5.24 -49.99
CA ARG A 130 -12.74 -4.69 -51.35
C ARG A 130 -12.65 -5.84 -52.32
N ASP A 131 -13.84 -6.39 -52.58
CA ASP A 131 -14.24 -6.75 -53.93
C ASP A 131 -13.84 -5.59 -54.85
N ARG A 132 -12.85 -5.83 -55.70
CA ARG A 132 -12.63 -5.00 -56.88
C ARG A 132 -12.38 -5.94 -58.04
N SER A 133 -13.48 -6.54 -58.46
CA SER A 133 -13.71 -6.98 -59.82
C SER A 133 -13.44 -5.84 -60.81
N ARG A 134 -12.31 -5.86 -61.51
CA ARG A 134 -12.17 -5.59 -62.96
C ARG A 134 -10.71 -5.57 -63.39
#